data_AF-A0A9E5KAQ8-F1
#
_entry.id   AF-A0A9E5KAQ8-F1
#
_cell.length_a   1.000
_cell.length_b   1.000
_cell.length_c   1.000
_cell.angle_alpha   90.00
_cell.angle_beta   90.00
_cell.angle_gamma   90.00
#
_symmetry.space_group_name_H-M   'P 1'
#
loop_
_entity.id
_entity.type
_entity.pdbx_description
1 polymer ?
#
loop_
_entity_poly.entity_id
_entity_poly.type
_entity_poly.pdbx_seq_one_letter_code
_entity_poly.pdbx_strand_id
1 'polypeptide(L)'
;MIEDKVFEIGKHRAPLPGGLLYATTNHVWARQVGDGGSQIWQFGFTSYALALMRDIYFLDWSLSDGLPVDHLALIGHIETSKAESDLYAPVSGTIVRFNEKALADPAIINADGYGAGWLYEIQCTNAPSHLVDVDAYLSHLHATWANTERMIKGGMNRIVDESPDEGEA
;
A
#
# COMPACT_ATOMS: atom_id res chain seq x y z
N MET A 1 14.58 6.85 18.91
CA MET A 1 14.08 6.90 17.53
C MET A 1 14.33 5.53 16.94
N ILE A 2 13.32 4.91 16.34
CA ILE A 2 13.49 3.63 15.65
C ILE A 2 14.19 3.91 14.31
N GLU A 3 15.19 3.11 13.97
CA GLU A 3 16.01 3.28 12.76
C GLU A 3 15.26 2.84 11.50
N ASP A 4 15.55 3.51 10.38
CA ASP A 4 15.06 3.10 9.07
C ASP A 4 15.58 1.70 8.70
N LYS A 5 14.74 0.94 8.01
CA LYS A 5 15.05 -0.40 7.52
C LYS A 5 15.01 -0.43 6.00
N VAL A 6 15.52 -1.52 5.42
CA VAL A 6 15.43 -1.78 3.99
C VAL A 6 15.11 -3.26 3.80
N PHE A 7 14.14 -3.54 2.93
CA PHE A 7 13.84 -4.89 2.47
C PHE A 7 14.34 -5.06 1.03
N GLU A 8 14.99 -6.17 0.73
CA GLU A 8 15.59 -6.43 -0.59
C GLU A 8 14.67 -7.33 -1.43
N ILE A 9 14.21 -6.81 -2.58
CA ILE A 9 13.37 -7.50 -3.56
C ILE A 9 14.25 -7.83 -4.78
N GLY A 10 15.06 -8.89 -4.65
CA GLY A 10 16.07 -9.21 -5.65
C GLY A 10 17.16 -8.13 -5.73
N LYS A 11 17.13 -7.30 -6.78
CA LYS A 11 18.04 -6.14 -6.94
C LYS A 11 17.41 -4.80 -6.54
N HIS A 12 16.09 -4.79 -6.29
CA HIS A 12 15.37 -3.59 -5.92
C HIS A 12 15.38 -3.43 -4.40
N ARG A 13 15.71 -2.22 -3.94
CA ARG A 13 15.71 -1.87 -2.53
C ARG A 13 14.39 -1.21 -2.17
N ALA A 14 13.71 -1.70 -1.15
CA ALA A 14 12.51 -1.09 -0.59
C ALA A 14 12.84 -0.45 0.78
N PRO A 15 13.08 0.87 0.85
CA PRO A 15 13.26 1.59 2.11
C PRO A 15 12.00 1.55 2.95
N LEU A 16 12.16 1.47 4.28
CA LEU A 16 11.08 1.41 5.26
C LEU A 16 11.41 2.37 6.41
N PRO A 17 10.82 3.58 6.45
CA PRO A 17 11.11 4.57 7.50
C PRO A 17 10.80 4.07 8.92
N GLY A 18 11.71 4.26 9.86
CA GLY A 18 11.57 3.75 11.22
C GLY A 18 10.54 4.49 12.07
N GLY A 19 10.26 5.75 11.74
CA GLY A 19 9.29 6.59 12.46
C GLY A 19 7.82 6.39 12.09
N LEU A 20 7.49 5.36 11.31
CA LEU A 20 6.13 5.07 10.84
C LEU A 20 5.60 3.76 11.46
N LEU A 21 4.28 3.62 11.45
CA LEU A 21 3.63 2.33 11.68
C LEU A 21 3.21 1.70 10.35
N TYR A 22 2.92 0.41 10.35
CA TYR A 22 2.68 -0.38 9.14
C TYR A 22 1.54 -1.36 9.33
N ALA A 23 0.69 -1.50 8.31
CA ALA A 23 -0.28 -2.59 8.23
C ALA A 23 0.33 -3.74 7.40
N THR A 24 0.43 -4.92 7.99
CA THR A 24 1.00 -6.10 7.31
C THR A 24 0.07 -6.66 6.24
N THR A 25 -1.25 -6.45 6.37
CA THR A 25 -2.29 -7.08 5.54
C THR A 25 -2.35 -6.52 4.12
N ASN A 26 -2.20 -5.21 3.96
CA ASN A 26 -2.29 -4.49 2.69
C ASN A 26 -1.04 -3.64 2.40
N HIS A 27 0.01 -3.78 3.21
CA HIS A 27 1.32 -3.14 3.00
C HIS A 27 1.24 -1.62 2.85
N VAL A 28 0.46 -0.97 3.72
CA VAL A 28 0.43 0.49 3.86
C VAL A 28 1.19 0.94 5.10
N TRP A 29 1.76 2.14 5.05
CA TRP A 29 2.30 2.83 6.21
C TRP A 29 1.26 3.78 6.80
N ALA A 30 1.46 4.16 8.07
CA ALA A 30 0.67 5.15 8.77
C ALA A 30 1.56 6.16 9.50
N ARG A 31 1.18 7.45 9.43
CA ARG A 31 1.80 8.56 10.16
C ARG A 31 0.73 9.30 10.94
N GLN A 32 0.94 9.54 12.21
CA GLN A 32 0.07 10.42 12.99
C GLN A 32 0.22 11.87 12.50
N VAL A 33 -0.90 12.55 12.27
CA VAL A 33 -0.95 13.95 11.81
C VAL A 33 -1.58 14.82 12.90
N GLY A 34 -0.97 15.96 13.18
CA GLY A 34 -1.37 16.88 14.24
C GLY A 34 -0.61 16.67 15.54
N ASP A 35 -1.01 17.39 16.58
CA ASP A 35 -0.35 17.34 17.89
C ASP A 35 -0.64 16.03 18.64
N GLY A 36 0.09 15.75 19.72
CA GLY A 36 0.11 14.46 20.44
C GLY A 36 -1.21 13.95 21.07
N GLY A 37 -2.35 14.58 20.77
CA GLY A 37 -3.69 14.08 21.07
C GLY A 37 -4.55 13.77 19.82
N SER A 38 -4.10 14.15 18.62
CA SER A 38 -4.82 13.90 17.37
C SER A 38 -4.91 12.40 17.10
N GLN A 39 -6.12 11.91 16.81
CA GLN A 39 -6.34 10.55 16.35
C GLN A 39 -6.37 10.44 14.82
N ILE A 40 -5.84 11.46 14.12
CA ILE A 40 -5.78 11.47 12.66
C ILE A 40 -4.49 10.79 12.21
N TRP A 41 -4.65 9.79 11.35
CA TRP A 41 -3.56 9.02 10.77
C TRP A 41 -3.63 9.12 9.25
N GLN A 42 -2.51 9.52 8.66
CA GLN A 42 -2.29 9.53 7.23
C GLN A 42 -1.74 8.19 6.77
N PHE A 43 -2.27 7.65 5.68
CA PHE A 43 -1.88 6.36 5.12
C PHE A 43 -1.31 6.50 3.70
N GLY A 44 -0.41 5.59 3.33
CA GLY A 44 0.12 5.47 1.97
C GLY A 44 0.77 4.11 1.72
N PHE A 45 1.09 3.79 0.47
CA PHE A 45 1.75 2.52 0.15
C PHE A 45 3.20 2.48 0.60
N THR A 46 3.67 1.33 1.07
CA THR A 46 5.10 1.13 1.34
C THR A 46 5.89 1.00 0.04
N SER A 47 7.19 1.29 0.07
CA SER A 47 8.06 0.99 -1.08
C SER A 47 8.05 -0.49 -1.46
N TYR A 48 7.83 -1.38 -0.49
CA TYR A 48 7.63 -2.80 -0.77
C TYR A 48 6.40 -3.02 -1.66
N ALA A 49 5.25 -2.45 -1.30
CA ALA A 49 4.02 -2.58 -2.08
C ALA A 49 4.18 -2.02 -3.51
N LEU A 50 4.74 -0.82 -3.64
CA LEU A 50 4.94 -0.16 -4.94
C LEU A 50 5.86 -0.97 -5.85
N ALA A 51 6.93 -1.55 -5.30
CA ALA A 51 7.85 -2.40 -6.04
C ALA A 51 7.17 -3.67 -6.59
N LEU A 52 6.19 -4.22 -5.87
CA LEU A 52 5.42 -5.38 -6.32
C LEU A 52 4.37 -5.03 -7.38
N MET A 53 3.71 -3.88 -7.22
CA MET A 53 2.63 -3.43 -8.09
C MET A 53 3.09 -2.94 -9.46
N ARG A 54 4.34 -2.46 -9.58
CA ARG A 54 4.95 -2.01 -10.85
C ARG A 54 4.13 -0.90 -11.54
N ASP A 55 4.09 0.21 -10.83
CA ASP A 55 3.46 1.49 -11.20
C ASP A 55 1.92 1.49 -11.17
N ILE A 56 1.39 2.37 -10.33
CA ILE A 56 -0.03 2.71 -10.25
C ILE A 56 -0.31 3.84 -11.24
N TYR A 57 -1.28 3.68 -12.15
CA TYR A 57 -1.69 4.72 -13.10
C TYR A 57 -3.13 5.18 -12.91
N PHE A 58 -3.92 4.48 -12.12
CA PHE A 58 -5.30 4.85 -11.79
C PHE A 58 -5.56 4.66 -10.30
N LEU A 59 -6.35 5.57 -9.73
CA LEU A 59 -6.84 5.54 -8.36
C LEU A 59 -8.26 6.09 -8.39
N ASP A 60 -9.19 5.39 -7.73
CA ASP A 60 -10.54 5.89 -7.50
C ASP A 60 -11.04 5.50 -6.12
N TRP A 61 -11.88 6.35 -5.54
CA TRP A 61 -12.41 6.20 -4.19
C TRP A 61 -13.88 5.76 -4.24
N SER A 62 -14.20 4.69 -3.53
CA SER A 62 -15.57 4.15 -3.50
C SER A 62 -16.49 4.86 -2.50
N LEU A 63 -15.98 5.86 -1.78
CA LEU A 63 -16.70 6.61 -0.77
C LEU A 63 -16.18 8.05 -0.65
N SER A 64 -17.01 8.94 -0.10
CA SER A 64 -16.65 10.34 0.17
C SER A 64 -16.04 10.53 1.56
N ASP A 65 -15.33 11.64 1.76
CA ASP A 65 -14.84 12.03 3.08
C ASP A 65 -16.00 12.29 4.07
N GLY A 66 -15.69 12.21 5.36
CA GLY A 66 -16.64 12.30 6.46
C GLY A 66 -17.40 11.01 6.77
N LEU A 67 -17.24 9.95 5.97
CA LEU A 67 -17.92 8.68 6.18
C LEU A 67 -17.15 7.75 7.15
N PRO A 68 -17.88 7.02 8.03
CA PRO A 68 -17.28 5.98 8.85
C PRO A 68 -16.93 4.76 8.01
N VAL A 69 -15.82 4.10 8.34
CA VAL A 69 -15.37 2.86 7.74
C VAL A 69 -14.96 1.87 8.84
N ASP A 70 -15.28 0.60 8.62
CA ASP A 70 -14.81 -0.50 9.46
C ASP A 70 -13.47 -1.04 8.95
N HIS A 71 -12.71 -1.71 9.82
CA HIS A 71 -11.54 -2.48 9.42
C HIS A 71 -11.91 -3.46 8.29
N LEU A 72 -11.11 -3.45 7.23
CA LEU A 72 -11.31 -4.18 5.98
C LEU A 72 -12.52 -3.76 5.14
N ALA A 73 -13.16 -2.62 5.43
CA ALA A 73 -14.14 -2.04 4.52
C ALA A 73 -13.45 -1.60 3.20
N LEU A 74 -14.13 -1.82 2.07
CA LEU A 74 -13.70 -1.32 0.76
C LEU A 74 -13.73 0.21 0.77
N ILE A 75 -12.62 0.84 0.40
CA ILE A 75 -12.48 2.31 0.37
C ILE A 75 -12.22 2.86 -1.02
N GLY A 76 -11.72 2.04 -1.95
CA GLY A 76 -11.36 2.46 -3.29
C GLY A 76 -10.73 1.31 -4.06
N HIS A 77 -10.13 1.62 -5.20
CA HIS A 77 -9.36 0.68 -6.00
C HIS A 77 -8.24 1.41 -6.75
N ILE A 78 -7.23 0.66 -7.15
CA ILE A 78 -6.12 1.12 -7.99
C ILE A 78 -5.99 0.22 -9.22
N GLU A 79 -5.42 0.78 -10.28
CA GLU A 79 -4.95 -0.02 -11.40
C GLU A 79 -3.46 0.18 -11.66
N THR A 80 -2.86 -0.93 -12.05
CA THR A 80 -1.47 -1.05 -12.52
C THR A 80 -1.50 -1.68 -13.90
N SER A 81 -0.36 -1.69 -14.60
CA SER A 81 -0.26 -2.35 -15.91
C SER A 81 -0.51 -3.87 -15.89
N LYS A 82 -0.66 -4.47 -14.70
CA LYS A 82 -0.79 -5.92 -14.49
C LYS A 82 -2.06 -6.34 -13.79
N ALA A 83 -2.63 -5.48 -12.97
CA ALA A 83 -3.76 -5.83 -12.12
C ALA A 83 -4.56 -4.58 -11.73
N GLU A 84 -5.85 -4.79 -11.58
CA GLU A 84 -6.75 -3.96 -10.81
C GLU A 84 -6.83 -4.54 -9.40
N SER A 85 -6.87 -3.69 -8.37
CA SER A 85 -6.89 -4.13 -6.98
C SER A 85 -7.70 -3.20 -6.11
N ASP A 86 -8.57 -3.80 -5.31
CA ASP A 86 -9.33 -3.12 -4.26
C ASP A 86 -8.39 -2.60 -3.15
N LEU A 87 -8.78 -1.47 -2.59
CA LEU A 87 -8.21 -0.88 -1.39
C LEU A 87 -9.15 -1.09 -0.22
N TYR A 88 -8.59 -1.55 0.90
CA TYR A 88 -9.34 -1.80 2.12
C TYR A 88 -8.78 -0.98 3.28
N ALA A 89 -9.66 -0.49 4.15
CA ALA A 89 -9.26 0.26 5.34
C ALA A 89 -8.46 -0.64 6.31
N PRO A 90 -7.23 -0.27 6.70
CA PRO A 90 -6.40 -1.05 7.62
C PRO A 90 -6.87 -0.90 9.07
N VAL A 91 -7.74 0.07 9.37
CA VAL A 91 -8.29 0.37 10.70
C VAL A 91 -9.70 0.95 10.58
N SER A 92 -10.52 0.80 11.62
CA SER A 92 -11.81 1.47 11.71
C SER A 92 -11.66 2.96 12.08
N GLY A 93 -12.54 3.81 11.57
CA GLY A 93 -12.56 5.23 11.89
C GLY A 93 -13.44 6.04 10.94
N THR A 94 -13.20 7.34 10.84
CA THR A 94 -13.87 8.23 9.89
C THR A 94 -12.86 8.79 8.92
N ILE A 95 -13.09 8.62 7.60
CA ILE A 95 -12.21 9.22 6.60
C ILE A 95 -12.32 10.75 6.70
N VAL A 96 -11.19 11.41 6.93
CA VAL A 96 -11.14 12.87 7.09
C VAL A 96 -10.96 13.55 5.75
N ARG A 97 -10.12 12.98 4.88
CA ARG A 97 -9.87 13.48 3.52
C ARG A 97 -9.10 12.46 2.69
N PHE A 98 -9.20 12.61 1.38
CA PHE A 98 -8.37 11.95 0.39
C PHE A 98 -7.28 12.89 -0.13
N ASN A 99 -6.22 12.34 -0.70
CA ASN A 99 -5.19 13.11 -1.39
C ASN A 99 -5.65 13.44 -2.81
N GLU A 100 -6.27 14.60 -2.98
CA GLU A 100 -6.72 15.10 -4.28
C GLU A 100 -5.61 15.18 -5.33
N LYS A 101 -4.35 15.38 -4.91
CA LYS A 101 -3.22 15.39 -5.85
C LYS A 101 -2.94 13.99 -6.39
N ALA A 102 -3.02 12.96 -5.55
CA ALA A 102 -2.83 11.58 -5.97
C ALA A 102 -4.00 11.07 -6.82
N LEU A 103 -5.22 11.55 -6.53
CA LEU A 103 -6.39 11.25 -7.36
C LEU A 103 -6.26 11.87 -8.77
N ALA A 104 -5.80 13.11 -8.86
CA ALA A 104 -5.61 13.79 -10.14
C ALA A 104 -4.38 13.31 -10.92
N ASP A 105 -3.31 12.92 -10.22
CA ASP A 105 -2.07 12.40 -10.80
C ASP A 105 -1.53 11.21 -9.97
N PRO A 106 -1.97 9.98 -10.26
CA PRO A 106 -1.52 8.78 -9.53
C PRO A 106 -0.01 8.53 -9.61
N ALA A 107 0.71 9.14 -10.56
CA ALA A 107 2.16 8.95 -10.69
C ALA A 107 2.93 9.43 -9.45
N ILE A 108 2.39 10.38 -8.68
CA ILE A 108 3.03 10.87 -7.45
C ILE A 108 3.15 9.78 -6.38
N ILE A 109 2.24 8.78 -6.39
CA ILE A 109 2.26 7.66 -5.46
C ILE A 109 3.52 6.81 -5.70
N ASN A 110 3.87 6.58 -6.96
CA ASN A 110 5.07 5.83 -7.33
C ASN A 110 6.35 6.63 -7.07
N ALA A 111 6.31 7.95 -7.31
CA ALA A 111 7.48 8.82 -7.21
C ALA A 111 7.87 9.15 -5.75
N ASP A 112 6.89 9.36 -4.86
CA ASP A 112 7.13 9.78 -3.48
C ASP A 112 6.11 9.18 -2.50
N GLY A 113 6.07 7.84 -2.45
CA GLY A 113 5.07 7.08 -1.68
C GLY A 113 5.04 7.34 -0.16
N TYR A 114 6.12 7.88 0.42
CA TYR A 114 6.19 8.26 1.85
C TYR A 114 6.02 9.77 2.10
N GLY A 115 5.95 10.57 1.03
CA GLY A 115 5.79 12.02 1.07
C GLY A 115 4.51 12.45 0.37
N ALA A 116 4.63 13.04 -0.81
CA ALA A 116 3.51 13.58 -1.58
C ALA A 116 2.50 12.51 -2.03
N GLY A 117 2.91 11.25 -2.10
CA GLY A 117 2.12 10.10 -2.53
C GLY A 117 1.27 9.42 -1.44
N TRP A 118 1.01 10.09 -0.32
CA TRP A 118 0.01 9.61 0.65
C TRP A 118 -1.38 9.49 0.00
N LEU A 119 -2.27 8.71 0.58
CA LEU A 119 -3.54 8.31 -0.04
C LEU A 119 -4.74 8.99 0.62
N TYR A 120 -4.88 8.82 1.93
CA TYR A 120 -6.00 9.36 2.71
C TYR A 120 -5.62 9.55 4.17
N GLU A 121 -6.45 10.29 4.89
CA GLU A 121 -6.38 10.46 6.34
C GLU A 121 -7.65 9.90 6.99
N ILE A 122 -7.48 9.20 8.10
CA ILE A 122 -8.58 8.63 8.89
C ILE A 122 -8.45 9.08 10.35
N GLN A 123 -9.56 9.52 10.93
CA GLN A 123 -9.67 9.76 12.35
C GLN A 123 -10.08 8.45 13.02
N CYS A 124 -9.14 7.83 13.73
CA CYS A 124 -9.39 6.60 14.48
C CYS A 124 -10.17 6.91 15.76
N THR A 125 -11.10 6.04 16.13
CA THR A 125 -11.81 6.14 17.41
C THR A 125 -10.95 5.68 18.59
N ASN A 126 -9.97 4.82 18.33
CA ASN A 126 -9.01 4.29 19.28
C ASN A 126 -7.62 4.23 18.66
N ALA A 127 -6.58 3.99 19.47
CA ALA A 127 -5.25 3.72 18.96
C ALA A 127 -5.28 2.53 17.99
N PRO A 128 -4.61 2.62 16.82
CA PRO A 128 -4.74 1.62 15.76
C PRO A 128 -4.01 0.31 16.11
N SER A 129 -4.74 -0.65 16.69
CA SER A 129 -4.19 -1.92 17.20
C SER A 129 -3.67 -2.89 16.13
N HIS A 130 -4.02 -2.66 14.86
CA HIS A 130 -3.63 -3.51 13.74
C HIS A 130 -2.32 -3.07 13.07
N LEU A 131 -1.72 -1.98 13.54
CA LEU A 131 -0.48 -1.45 12.99
C LEU A 131 0.70 -1.89 13.85
N VAL A 132 1.81 -2.14 13.20
CA VAL A 132 3.06 -2.58 13.83
C VAL A 132 4.19 -1.60 13.51
N ASP A 133 5.26 -1.62 14.30
CA ASP A 133 6.47 -0.86 13.98
C ASP A 133 7.24 -1.46 12.79
N VAL A 134 8.29 -0.76 12.36
CA VAL A 134 9.11 -1.18 11.21
C VAL A 134 9.82 -2.52 11.44
N ASP A 135 10.20 -2.85 12.67
CA ASP A 135 10.95 -4.08 12.98
C ASP A 135 10.03 -5.31 12.87
N ALA A 136 8.81 -5.18 13.39
CA ALA A 136 7.76 -6.17 13.23
C ALA A 136 7.32 -6.30 11.76
N TYR A 137 7.21 -5.19 11.03
CA TYR A 137 6.89 -5.22 9.60
C TYR A 137 8.00 -5.92 8.79
N LEU A 138 9.27 -5.56 9.01
CA LEU A 138 10.41 -6.21 8.35
C LEU A 138 10.45 -7.72 8.64
N SER A 139 10.19 -8.11 9.89
CA SER A 139 10.10 -9.51 10.29
C SER A 139 8.98 -10.24 9.55
N HIS A 140 7.81 -9.61 9.42
CA HIS A 140 6.69 -10.13 8.63
C HIS A 140 7.06 -10.31 7.15
N LEU A 141 7.77 -9.33 6.55
CA LEU A 141 8.22 -9.44 5.16
C LEU A 141 9.19 -10.61 4.98
N HIS A 142 10.20 -10.76 5.84
CA HIS A 142 11.11 -11.90 5.77
C HIS A 142 10.39 -13.25 5.93
N ALA A 143 9.41 -13.33 6.82
CA ALA A 143 8.65 -14.55 7.06
C ALA A 143 7.76 -14.96 5.88
N THR A 144 7.25 -14.00 5.10
CA THR A 144 6.31 -14.26 4.00
C THR A 144 6.96 -14.25 2.62
N TRP A 145 8.18 -13.68 2.48
CA TRP A 145 8.83 -13.43 1.20
C TRP A 145 8.96 -14.66 0.31
N ALA A 146 9.36 -15.80 0.85
CA ALA A 146 9.54 -17.02 0.06
C ALA A 146 8.26 -17.44 -0.69
N ASN A 147 7.08 -17.19 -0.10
CA ASN A 147 5.80 -17.46 -0.75
C ASN A 147 5.46 -16.38 -1.79
N THR A 148 5.63 -15.11 -1.43
CA THR A 148 5.40 -13.98 -2.34
C THR A 148 6.27 -14.09 -3.60
N GLU A 149 7.55 -14.40 -3.45
CA GLU A 149 8.49 -14.55 -4.56
C GLU A 149 8.07 -15.68 -5.51
N ARG A 150 7.60 -16.81 -4.96
CA ARG A 150 7.07 -17.93 -5.75
C ARG A 150 5.82 -17.54 -6.53
N MET A 151 4.92 -16.75 -5.93
CA MET A 151 3.73 -16.26 -6.62
C MET A 151 4.07 -15.32 -7.78
N ILE A 152 5.01 -14.40 -7.57
CA ILE A 152 5.48 -13.47 -8.62
C ILE A 152 6.11 -14.26 -9.78
N LYS A 153 7.02 -15.21 -9.48
CA LYS A 153 7.67 -16.05 -10.51
C LYS A 153 6.69 -16.99 -11.20
N GLY A 154 5.76 -17.59 -10.45
CA GLY A 154 4.75 -18.51 -10.98
C GLY A 154 3.71 -17.83 -11.87
N GLY A 155 3.31 -16.59 -11.55
CA GLY A 155 2.43 -15.78 -12.39
C GLY A 155 3.10 -15.37 -13.71
N MET A 156 4.38 -15.01 -13.68
CA MET A 156 5.15 -14.70 -14.90
C MET A 156 5.21 -15.91 -15.85
N ASN A 157 5.36 -17.14 -15.35
CA ASN A 157 5.41 -18.33 -16.19
C ASN A 157 4.09 -18.66 -16.90
N ARG A 158 2.93 -18.22 -16.40
CA ARG A 158 1.63 -18.48 -17.05
C ARG A 158 1.31 -17.52 -18.20
N ILE A 159 1.84 -16.30 -18.17
CA ILE A 159 1.57 -15.27 -19.18
C ILE A 159 2.34 -15.54 -20.49
N VAL A 160 3.45 -16.28 -20.44
CA VAL A 160 4.28 -16.59 -21.62
C VAL A 160 3.76 -17.77 -22.46
N ASP A 161 2.75 -18.50 -21.98
CA ASP A 161 2.26 -19.74 -22.62
C ASP A 161 0.99 -19.54 -23.48
N GLU A 162 0.48 -18.30 -23.58
CA GLU A 162 -0.67 -17.95 -24.43
C GLU A 162 -0.26 -16.96 -25.53
N SER A 163 0.63 -17.39 -26.43
CA SER A 163 0.66 -16.82 -27.79
C SER A 163 -0.14 -17.78 -28.68
N PRO A 164 -1.24 -17.36 -29.32
CA PRO A 164 -1.90 -18.22 -30.28
C PRO A 164 -0.92 -18.46 -31.44
N ASP A 165 -0.60 -19.73 -31.65
CA ASP A 165 0.07 -20.23 -32.84
C ASP A 165 -0.78 -19.77 -34.04
N GLU A 166 -0.34 -18.72 -34.74
CA GLU A 166 -0.93 -18.33 -36.02
C GLU A 166 -0.65 -19.48 -36.99
N GLY A 167 -1.62 -20.40 -37.07
CA GLY A 167 -1.59 -21.52 -37.98
C GLY A 167 -1.48 -21.03 -39.42
N GLU A 168 -0.29 -21.22 -40.00
CA GLU A 168 -0.11 -21.38 -41.43
C GLU A 168 -0.87 -22.63 -41.90
N ALA A 169 -1.98 -22.43 -42.63
CA ALA A 169 -2.33 -23.08 -43.91
C ALA A 169 -3.84 -22.94 -44.23
#